data_AF-A0A328S3Q0-F1
#
_entry.id   AF-A0A328S3Q0-F1
#
_cell.length_a   1.000
_cell.length_b   1.000
_cell.length_c   1.000
_cell.angle_alpha   90.00
_cell.angle_beta   90.00
_cell.angle_gamma   90.00
#
_symmetry.space_group_name_H-M   'P 1'
#
loop_
_entity.id
_entity.type
_entity.pdbx_description
1 polymer ?
#
loop_
_entity_poly.entity_id
_entity_poly.type
_entity_poly.pdbx_seq_one_letter_code
_entity_poly.pdbx_strand_id
1 'polypeptide(L)'
;MIYIASKKNDGEINANKRLDEIFNETNYYLAKQKYEEYINRYEEIPEVLRQFMEKHVINFIDRYLLYLKDPLIEKTSNKLDNYYRNTDPEIIKKRYKTRNGILSYLYYQMIDWTDKKEKDGLSL
;
A
#
# COMPACT_ATOMS: atom_id res chain seq x y z
N MET A 1 1.58 1.05 57.40
CA MET A 1 1.81 0.88 55.95
C MET A 1 0.48 1.07 55.24
N ILE A 2 0.27 2.20 54.56
CA ILE A 2 -0.88 2.41 53.67
C ILE A 2 -0.29 2.48 52.27
N TYR A 3 -0.55 1.45 51.48
CA TYR A 3 -0.05 1.32 50.11
C TYR A 3 -0.96 2.16 49.20
N ILE A 4 -0.54 3.38 48.88
CA ILE A 4 -1.14 4.16 47.79
C ILE A 4 -0.57 3.57 46.50
N ALA A 5 -1.27 2.58 45.93
CA ALA A 5 -1.05 2.20 44.55
C ALA A 5 -1.59 3.34 43.67
N SER A 6 -0.72 4.31 43.39
CA SER A 6 -0.92 5.27 42.32
C SER A 6 -1.18 4.49 41.04
N LYS A 7 -2.43 4.53 40.56
CA LYS A 7 -2.77 4.15 39.19
C LYS A 7 -1.86 4.96 38.28
N LYS A 8 -0.89 4.31 37.64
CA LYS A 8 -0.14 4.92 36.55
C LYS A 8 -1.12 5.18 35.41
N ASN A 9 -1.49 6.46 35.33
CA ASN A 9 -2.02 7.22 34.21
C ASN A 9 -2.25 6.42 32.91
N ASP A 10 -3.52 6.32 32.53
CA ASP A 10 -4.00 6.06 31.16
C ASP A 10 -3.71 7.28 30.26
N GLY A 11 -2.42 7.64 30.15
CA GLY A 11 -1.96 8.88 29.54
C GLY A 11 -0.45 8.89 29.36
N GLU A 12 0.07 7.96 28.56
CA GLU A 12 1.40 8.03 27.95
C GLU A 12 1.45 7.07 26.76
N ILE A 13 0.54 7.24 25.80
CA ILE A 13 0.82 6.79 24.43
C ILE A 13 1.88 7.75 23.92
N ASN A 14 3.13 7.37 24.22
CA ASN A 14 4.34 8.02 23.78
C ASN A 14 4.23 8.38 22.29
N ALA A 15 4.84 9.50 21.90
CA ALA A 15 4.88 10.04 20.56
C ALA A 15 5.58 9.08 19.57
N ASN A 16 4.93 7.95 19.28
CA ASN A 16 5.27 7.02 18.24
C ASN A 16 5.05 7.77 16.93
N LYS A 17 6.12 8.36 16.39
CA LYS A 17 6.12 8.81 14.98
C LYS A 17 5.61 7.62 14.18
N ARG A 18 4.46 7.79 13.55
CA ARG A 18 3.75 6.66 12.98
C ARG A 18 4.34 6.37 11.61
N LEU A 19 4.43 5.09 11.23
CA LEU A 19 5.00 4.68 9.94
C LEU A 19 4.28 5.36 8.75
N ASP A 20 2.97 5.65 8.88
CA ASP A 20 2.18 6.34 7.87
C ASP A 20 2.61 7.79 7.64
N GLU A 21 3.26 8.44 8.61
CA GLU A 21 3.77 9.80 8.44
C GLU A 21 4.82 9.89 7.32
N ILE A 22 5.61 8.83 7.12
CA ILE A 22 6.62 8.74 6.06
C ILE A 22 5.95 8.80 4.69
N PHE A 23 4.88 8.03 4.50
CA PHE A 23 4.18 7.92 3.22
C PHE A 23 3.22 9.10 2.95
N ASN A 24 2.87 9.88 3.98
CA ASN A 24 2.03 11.07 3.82
C ASN A 24 2.81 12.32 3.43
N GLU A 25 4.13 12.24 3.40
CA GLU A 25 4.97 13.33 2.90
C GLU A 25 4.79 13.58 1.40
N THR A 26 5.06 14.83 1.01
CA THR A 26 5.03 15.29 -0.39
C THR A 26 6.42 15.36 -1.00
N ASN A 27 7.48 15.28 -0.19
CA ASN A 27 8.86 15.40 -0.63
C ASN A 27 9.67 14.17 -0.24
N TYR A 28 10.44 13.63 -1.20
CA TYR A 28 11.28 12.45 -0.99
C TYR A 28 12.28 12.61 0.16
N TYR A 29 12.96 13.75 0.27
CA TYR A 29 14.00 13.96 1.28
C TYR A 29 13.40 14.04 2.69
N LEU A 30 12.25 14.72 2.84
CA LEU A 30 11.52 14.76 4.10
C LEU A 30 10.99 13.38 4.51
N ALA A 31 10.44 12.62 3.55
CA ALA A 31 10.00 11.25 3.77
C ALA A 31 11.18 10.36 4.22
N LYS A 32 12.32 10.47 3.55
CA LYS A 32 13.52 9.72 3.90
C LYS A 32 14.05 10.10 5.28
N GLN A 33 14.10 11.39 5.61
CA GLN A 33 14.51 11.85 6.94
C GLN A 33 13.60 11.27 8.03
N LYS A 34 12.28 11.32 7.84
CA LYS A 34 11.31 10.73 8.79
C LYS A 34 11.49 9.22 8.94
N TYR A 35 11.82 8.52 7.85
CA TYR A 35 12.15 7.11 7.89
C TYR A 35 13.41 6.83 8.72
N GLU A 36 14.49 7.58 8.53
CA GLU A 36 15.72 7.41 9.34
C GLU A 36 15.44 7.69 10.82
N GLU A 37 14.65 8.73 11.13
CA GLU A 37 14.23 9.04 12.51
C GLU A 37 13.31 7.96 13.13
N TYR A 38 12.58 7.21 12.30
CA TYR A 38 11.76 6.09 12.72
C TYR A 38 12.62 4.84 12.99
N ILE A 39 13.53 4.49 12.07
CA ILE A 39 14.42 3.33 12.21
C ILE A 39 15.48 3.53 13.29
N ASN A 40 15.92 4.76 13.58
CA ASN A 40 16.81 5.00 14.72
C ASN A 40 16.19 4.61 16.08
N ARG A 41 14.87 4.43 16.14
CA ARG A 41 14.12 3.92 17.30
C ARG A 41 13.58 2.50 17.07
N TYR A 42 14.29 1.72 16.26
CA TYR A 42 13.91 0.36 15.89
C TYR A 42 13.58 -0.54 17.11
N GLU A 43 14.33 -0.40 18.20
CA GLU A 43 14.11 -1.17 19.43
C GLU A 43 12.77 -0.88 20.12
N GLU A 44 12.18 0.29 19.88
CA GLU A 44 10.86 0.67 20.40
C GLU A 44 9.71 0.04 19.59
N ILE A 45 9.99 -0.46 18.39
CA ILE A 45 9.01 -1.13 17.54
C ILE A 45 8.70 -2.52 18.14
N PRO A 46 7.41 -2.90 18.28
CA PRO A 46 7.03 -4.23 18.72
C PRO A 46 7.69 -5.34 17.90
N GLU A 47 8.15 -6.40 18.57
CA GLU A 47 8.94 -7.48 17.94
C GLU A 47 8.24 -8.12 16.72
N VAL A 48 6.91 -8.29 16.81
CA VAL A 48 6.09 -8.80 15.71
C VAL A 48 6.20 -7.92 14.45
N LEU A 49 6.27 -6.60 14.65
CA LEU A 49 6.41 -5.64 13.55
C LEU A 49 7.85 -5.54 13.07
N ARG A 50 8.84 -5.69 13.94
CA ARG A 50 10.27 -5.69 13.58
C ARG A 50 10.61 -6.70 12.49
N GLN A 51 10.15 -7.95 12.63
CA GLN A 51 10.34 -9.00 11.62
C GLN A 51 9.72 -8.62 10.26
N PHE A 52 8.54 -8.00 10.28
CA PHE A 52 7.90 -7.49 9.08
C PHE A 52 8.69 -6.34 8.46
N MET A 53 9.14 -5.39 9.27
CA MET A 53 9.91 -4.22 8.86
C MET A 53 11.22 -4.61 8.19
N GLU A 54 12.00 -5.52 8.78
CA GLU A 54 13.24 -6.03 8.18
C GLU A 54 13.00 -6.66 6.81
N LYS A 55 12.00 -7.53 6.73
CA LYS A 55 11.74 -8.30 5.52
C LYS A 55 11.14 -7.45 4.40
N HIS A 56 10.26 -6.53 4.73
CA HIS A 56 9.41 -5.87 3.75
C HIS A 56 9.67 -4.38 3.60
N VAL A 57 10.12 -3.67 4.63
CA VAL A 57 10.17 -2.19 4.60
C VAL A 57 11.60 -1.68 4.49
N ILE A 58 12.50 -2.11 5.37
CA ILE A 58 13.86 -1.56 5.49
C ILE A 58 14.64 -1.72 4.18
N ASN A 59 14.60 -2.92 3.60
CA ASN A 59 15.31 -3.23 2.36
C ASN A 59 14.71 -2.58 1.12
N PHE A 60 13.47 -2.07 1.19
CA PHE A 60 12.71 -1.63 0.03
C PHE A 60 12.20 -0.18 0.15
N ILE A 61 12.61 0.56 1.18
CA ILE A 61 12.08 1.90 1.45
C ILE A 61 12.25 2.85 0.26
N ASP A 62 13.40 2.81 -0.41
CA ASP A 62 13.67 3.70 -1.56
C ASP A 62 12.75 3.36 -2.74
N ARG A 63 12.37 2.09 -2.91
CA ARG A 63 11.37 1.67 -3.90
C ARG A 63 9.99 2.19 -3.53
N TYR A 64 9.61 2.14 -2.25
CA TYR A 64 8.30 2.65 -1.83
C TYR A 64 8.19 4.16 -1.88
N LEU A 65 9.29 4.90 -1.76
CA LEU A 65 9.30 6.36 -1.88
C LEU A 65 9.52 6.85 -3.31
N LEU A 66 9.66 5.96 -4.29
CA LEU A 66 9.99 6.32 -5.66
C LEU A 66 8.91 7.19 -6.34
N TYR A 67 7.64 7.04 -5.94
CA TYR A 67 6.54 7.90 -6.41
C TYR A 67 6.72 9.39 -6.06
N LEU A 68 7.55 9.70 -5.06
CA LEU A 68 7.90 11.09 -4.70
C LEU A 68 8.96 11.70 -5.62
N LYS A 69 9.66 10.87 -6.41
CA LYS A 69 10.67 11.30 -7.38
C LYS A 69 10.15 11.27 -8.82
N ASP A 70 9.32 10.29 -9.14
CA ASP A 70 8.82 10.06 -10.49
C ASP A 70 7.28 10.20 -10.54
N PRO A 71 6.74 11.23 -11.23
CA PRO A 71 5.30 11.44 -11.34
C PRO A 71 4.56 10.37 -12.15
N LEU A 72 5.26 9.54 -12.93
CA LEU A 72 4.65 8.41 -13.65
C LEU A 72 4.31 7.24 -12.73
N ILE A 73 4.89 7.21 -11.53
CA ILE A 73 4.67 6.15 -10.55
C ILE A 73 3.63 6.64 -9.55
N GLU A 74 2.51 5.93 -9.47
CA GLU A 74 1.46 6.27 -8.52
C GLU A 74 1.80 5.83 -7.10
N LYS A 75 1.39 6.64 -6.12
CA LYS A 75 1.53 6.32 -4.70
C LYS A 75 0.82 5.03 -4.27
N THR A 76 -0.29 4.70 -4.93
CA THR A 76 -1.18 3.59 -4.54
C THR A 76 -1.36 2.62 -5.70
N SER A 77 -1.47 1.32 -5.40
CA SER A 77 -1.76 0.27 -6.38
C SER A 77 -3.23 0.24 -6.85
N ASN A 78 -4.06 1.22 -6.48
CA ASN A 78 -5.52 1.23 -6.74
C ASN A 78 -5.89 0.90 -8.20
N LYS A 79 -5.17 1.47 -9.18
CA LYS A 79 -5.42 1.17 -10.60
C LYS A 79 -5.13 -0.30 -10.93
N LEU A 80 -4.02 -0.84 -10.43
CA LEU A 80 -3.62 -2.22 -10.63
C LEU A 80 -4.55 -3.20 -9.91
N ASP A 81 -4.91 -2.90 -8.66
CA ASP A 81 -5.83 -3.70 -7.86
C ASP A 81 -7.22 -3.73 -8.50
N ASN A 82 -7.69 -2.58 -9.01
CA ASN A 82 -8.95 -2.52 -9.75
C ASN A 82 -8.88 -3.28 -11.09
N TYR A 83 -7.74 -3.24 -11.78
CA TYR A 83 -7.54 -4.04 -12.99
C TYR A 83 -7.69 -5.53 -12.67
N TYR A 84 -6.90 -6.05 -11.73
CA TYR A 84 -6.95 -7.47 -11.39
C TYR A 84 -8.30 -7.88 -10.80
N ARG A 85 -8.94 -7.06 -9.98
CA ARG A 85 -10.29 -7.36 -9.46
C ARG A 85 -11.32 -7.60 -10.57
N ASN A 86 -11.21 -6.88 -11.69
CA ASN A 86 -12.13 -7.01 -12.82
C ASN A 86 -11.69 -8.08 -13.83
N THR A 87 -10.39 -8.37 -13.91
CA THR A 87 -9.81 -9.30 -14.90
C THR A 87 -9.40 -10.65 -14.33
N ASP A 88 -9.49 -10.87 -13.01
CA ASP A 88 -9.04 -12.09 -12.33
C ASP A 88 -9.75 -13.33 -12.91
N PRO A 89 -8.98 -14.23 -13.56
CA PRO A 89 -9.48 -15.46 -14.11
C PRO A 89 -10.18 -16.35 -13.09
N GLU A 90 -9.91 -16.34 -11.79
CA GLU A 90 -10.58 -17.25 -10.84
C GLU A 90 -12.05 -16.87 -10.58
N ILE A 91 -12.34 -15.57 -10.53
CA ILE A 91 -13.71 -15.03 -10.48
C ILE A 91 -14.43 -15.33 -11.80
N ILE A 92 -13.71 -15.26 -12.92
CA ILE A 92 -14.20 -15.51 -14.28
C ILE A 92 -14.40 -17.02 -14.53
N LYS A 93 -13.44 -17.88 -14.14
CA LYS A 93 -13.41 -19.35 -14.36
C LYS A 93 -14.56 -20.07 -13.69
N LYS A 94 -15.10 -19.55 -12.56
CA LYS A 94 -16.33 -20.10 -11.96
C LYS A 94 -17.56 -19.97 -12.87
N ARG A 95 -17.52 -19.10 -13.90
CA ARG A 95 -18.61 -18.91 -14.89
C ARG A 95 -18.41 -19.66 -16.20
N TYR A 96 -17.18 -19.97 -16.62
CA TYR A 96 -16.92 -20.45 -17.99
C TYR A 96 -16.40 -21.89 -18.05
N LYS A 97 -17.10 -22.71 -18.83
CA LYS A 97 -16.90 -24.16 -18.93
C LYS A 97 -15.70 -24.58 -19.81
N THR A 98 -15.16 -23.68 -20.64
CA THR A 98 -14.10 -23.99 -21.62
C THR A 98 -13.06 -22.88 -21.75
N ARG A 99 -11.85 -23.22 -22.21
CA ARG A 99 -10.75 -22.27 -22.46
C ARG A 99 -11.12 -21.19 -23.49
N ASN A 100 -11.87 -21.54 -24.52
CA ASN A 100 -12.32 -20.56 -25.52
C ASN A 100 -13.33 -19.57 -24.91
N GLY A 101 -14.18 -20.02 -24.00
CA GLY A 101 -15.14 -19.16 -23.30
C GLY A 101 -14.49 -18.05 -22.47
N ILE A 102 -13.41 -18.38 -21.74
CA ILE A 102 -12.67 -17.37 -20.98
C ILE A 102 -11.90 -16.39 -21.89
N LEU A 103 -11.33 -16.86 -22.99
CA LEU A 103 -10.64 -15.97 -23.96
C LEU A 103 -11.61 -15.00 -24.62
N SER A 104 -12.78 -15.46 -25.05
CA SER A 104 -13.82 -14.59 -25.62
C SER A 104 -14.33 -13.58 -24.58
N TYR A 105 -14.55 -13.99 -23.33
CA TYR A 105 -14.96 -13.08 -22.27
C TYR A 105 -13.91 -11.99 -22.01
N LEU A 106 -12.63 -12.36 -21.87
CA LEU A 106 -11.54 -11.40 -21.66
C LEU A 106 -11.44 -10.41 -22.83
N TYR A 107 -11.62 -10.88 -24.06
CA TYR A 107 -11.63 -10.03 -25.25
C TYR A 107 -12.76 -8.98 -25.21
N TYR A 108 -13.98 -9.37 -24.87
CA TYR A 108 -15.10 -8.43 -24.76
C TYR A 108 -14.96 -7.46 -23.58
N GLN A 109 -14.42 -7.90 -22.44
CA GLN A 109 -14.13 -7.00 -21.31
C GLN A 109 -13.08 -5.94 -21.67
N MET A 110 -12.05 -6.33 -22.44
CA MET A 110 -11.05 -5.39 -22.93
C MET A 110 -11.68 -4.34 -23.85
N ILE A 111 -12.53 -4.75 -24.81
CA ILE A 111 -13.25 -3.82 -25.69
C ILE A 111 -14.13 -2.86 -24.89
N ASP A 112 -14.99 -3.40 -24.01
CA ASP A 112 -15.89 -2.57 -23.18
C ASP A 112 -15.13 -1.56 -22.33
N TRP A 113 -13.95 -1.93 -21.84
CA TRP A 113 -13.11 -1.03 -21.04
C TRP A 113 -12.48 0.07 -21.90
N THR A 114 -11.92 -0.27 -23.07
CA THR A 114 -11.35 0.69 -24.01
C THR A 114 -12.41 1.67 -24.52
N ASP A 115 -13.58 1.17 -24.93
CA ASP A 115 -14.69 2.00 -25.41
C ASP A 115 -15.22 2.95 -24.34
N LYS A 116 -15.26 2.51 -23.07
CA LYS A 116 -15.62 3.38 -21.94
C LYS A 116 -14.57 4.46 -21.71
N LYS A 117 -13.28 4.12 -21.81
CA LYS A 117 -12.18 5.08 -21.66
C LYS A 117 -12.17 6.14 -22.75
N GLU A 118 -12.45 5.76 -23.99
CA GLU A 118 -12.62 6.71 -25.10
C GLU A 118 -13.82 7.64 -24.88
N LYS A 119 -14.96 7.11 -24.42
CA LYS A 119 -16.17 7.91 -24.12
C LYS A 119 -15.99 8.87 -22.95
N ASP A 120 -15.18 8.50 -21.96
CA ASP A 120 -14.87 9.32 -20.79
C ASP A 120 -13.78 10.38 -21.09
N GLY A 121 -13.32 10.51 -22.35
CA GLY A 121 -12.35 11.53 -22.78
C GLY A 121 -10.93 11.30 -22.26
N LEU A 122 -10.64 10.11 -21.74
CA LEU A 122 -9.32 9.70 -21.27
C LEU A 122 -8.73 8.75 -22.32
N SER A 123 -8.18 9.30 -23.41
CA SER A 123 -7.33 8.49 -24.30
C SER A 123 -6.02 8.16 -23.59
N LEU A 124 -5.50 6.97 -23.89
CA LEU A 124 -4.10 6.61 -23.59
C LEU A 124 -3.14 7.58 -24.29
#